data_AF-A0A6B0WY83-F1
#
_entry.id   AF-A0A6B0WY83-F1
#
_cell.length_a   1.000
_cell.length_b   1.000
_cell.length_c   1.000
_cell.angle_alpha   90.00
_cell.angle_beta   90.00
_cell.angle_gamma   90.00
#
_symmetry.space_group_name_H-M   'P 1'
#
loop_
_entity.id
_entity.type
_entity.pdbx_description
1 polymer ?
#
loop_
_entity_poly.entity_id
_entity_poly.type
_entity_poly.pdbx_seq_one_letter_code
_entity_poly.pdbx_strand_id
1 'polypeptide(L)'
;AVPSLAGRFMVLVPDGDKVGVSRKITNWREKRRLRDLAGRLKPEGFGLIVRTEANGKGDRELGRDLKQLLTTWKRLQKQGKKSSGPKLLYKEVGMTSGLIRDLFTEDVHRLVVDSKREYKQIQAYLKGVSPELRRTVEYYGDTRPIFDAFGIEAEIEKLTERKVWFKGGGYLVIDPTEALVAIDVNSGRSVGKGRAKQDETVLKTNLEAAREVARQLRLRDMGGLVVVDFIDMDHARDRKRVEDEMRQAIRRDRSKIRYSRITQFGLMEMTRQRVRPSLMSTYSAPCPQCHGTGHIPSQETVLSRIERWLKRSRAAALERRLTVQVHPTLGFYLLENRRERLRAIRKSTRVWLDVESAPDLSEEDYRIFSRKRKVDVTNEVQT
;
A
#
# COMPACT_ATOMS: atom_id res chain seq x y z
N ALA A 1 8.35 -22.50 13.80
CA ALA A 1 7.64 -21.52 14.66
C ALA A 1 6.70 -22.30 15.57
N VAL A 2 6.70 -22.02 16.88
CA VAL A 2 5.72 -22.62 17.80
C VAL A 2 4.33 -22.13 17.39
N PRO A 3 3.32 -23.00 17.22
CA PRO A 3 1.97 -22.57 16.88
C PRO A 3 1.45 -21.61 17.94
N SER A 4 0.61 -20.64 17.58
CA SER A 4 -0.07 -19.78 18.55
C SER A 4 -1.50 -19.53 18.13
N LEU A 5 -2.39 -19.39 19.10
CA LEU A 5 -3.81 -19.13 18.86
C LEU A 5 -4.12 -17.73 19.36
N ALA A 6 -4.44 -16.82 18.44
CA ALA A 6 -4.76 -15.45 18.76
C ALA A 6 -6.27 -15.29 19.07
N GLY A 7 -6.56 -15.04 20.34
CA GLY A 7 -7.86 -14.58 20.82
C GLY A 7 -7.98 -13.06 20.75
N ARG A 8 -9.09 -12.55 21.25
CA ARG A 8 -9.39 -11.11 21.24
C ARG A 8 -8.53 -10.34 22.23
N PHE A 9 -8.42 -10.86 23.44
CA PHE A 9 -7.72 -10.21 24.55
C PHE A 9 -6.35 -10.82 24.80
N MET A 10 -6.12 -12.07 24.40
CA MET A 10 -4.83 -12.74 24.59
C MET A 10 -4.45 -13.66 23.44
N VAL A 11 -3.17 -14.00 23.38
CA VAL A 11 -2.63 -15.07 22.51
C VAL A 11 -2.21 -16.23 23.39
N LEU A 12 -2.70 -17.42 23.09
CA LEU A 12 -2.30 -18.67 23.72
C LEU A 12 -1.11 -19.26 22.95
N VAL A 13 -0.02 -19.52 23.66
CA VAL A 13 1.21 -20.12 23.13
C VAL A 13 1.42 -21.48 23.79
N PRO A 14 1.12 -22.60 23.12
CA PRO A 14 1.45 -23.94 23.60
C PRO A 14 2.95 -24.11 23.82
N ASP A 15 3.32 -24.98 24.76
CA ASP A 15 4.71 -25.29 25.14
C ASP A 15 5.50 -24.05 25.58
N GLY A 16 4.78 -23.04 26.07
CA GLY A 16 5.33 -21.82 26.65
C GLY A 16 5.06 -21.76 28.15
N ASP A 17 5.74 -20.85 28.84
CA ASP A 17 5.50 -20.61 30.28
C ASP A 17 5.37 -19.12 30.64
N LYS A 18 5.75 -18.23 29.71
CA LYS A 18 5.83 -16.79 29.98
C LYS A 18 4.48 -16.10 29.82
N VAL A 19 4.25 -15.12 30.69
CA VAL A 19 3.18 -14.12 30.54
C VAL A 19 3.76 -12.82 29.99
N GLY A 20 3.34 -12.46 28.79
CA GLY A 20 3.65 -11.18 28.14
C GLY A 20 2.47 -10.22 28.18
N VAL A 21 2.73 -8.91 28.17
CA VAL A 21 1.71 -7.87 27.99
C VAL A 21 2.14 -6.94 26.86
N SER A 22 1.20 -6.58 25.98
CA SER A 22 1.40 -5.69 24.84
C SER A 22 2.22 -4.46 25.19
N ARG A 23 3.20 -4.13 24.33
CA ARG A 23 4.03 -2.92 24.48
C ARG A 23 3.23 -1.64 24.23
N LYS A 24 2.06 -1.71 23.59
CA LYS A 24 1.19 -0.56 23.32
C LYS A 24 0.45 -0.07 24.58
N ILE A 25 0.35 -0.89 25.62
CA ILE A 25 -0.18 -0.47 26.92
C ILE A 25 0.92 0.28 27.67
N THR A 26 0.81 1.62 27.68
CA THR A 26 1.81 2.51 28.30
C THR A 26 1.57 2.75 29.78
N ASN A 27 0.33 2.61 30.26
CA ASN A 27 0.01 2.75 31.67
C ASN A 27 0.63 1.58 32.46
N TRP A 28 1.61 1.89 33.30
CA TRP A 28 2.33 0.88 34.08
C TRP A 28 1.42 0.13 35.07
N ARG A 29 0.47 0.82 35.72
CA ARG A 29 -0.43 0.21 36.72
C ARG A 29 -1.31 -0.84 36.05
N GLU A 30 -1.87 -0.48 34.91
CA GLU A 30 -2.71 -1.37 34.10
C GLU A 30 -1.92 -2.55 33.54
N LYS A 31 -0.70 -2.31 33.06
CA LYS A 31 0.20 -3.36 32.58
C LYS A 31 0.54 -4.37 33.68
N ARG A 32 0.74 -3.91 34.92
CA ARG A 32 0.95 -4.79 36.08
C ARG A 32 -0.31 -5.59 36.40
N ARG A 33 -1.46 -4.92 36.51
CA ARG A 33 -2.77 -5.55 36.77
C ARG A 33 -3.07 -6.69 35.78
N LEU A 34 -2.90 -6.42 34.48
CA LEU A 34 -3.14 -7.40 33.42
C LEU A 34 -2.15 -8.56 33.45
N ARG A 35 -0.87 -8.30 33.78
CA ARG A 35 0.13 -9.36 33.96
C ARG A 35 -0.25 -10.28 35.11
N ASP A 36 -0.66 -9.71 36.24
CA ASP A 36 -1.03 -10.48 37.43
C ASP A 36 -2.30 -11.31 37.18
N LEU A 37 -3.30 -10.73 36.51
CA LEU A 37 -4.51 -11.44 36.07
C LEU A 37 -4.18 -12.59 35.12
N ALA A 38 -3.40 -12.33 34.07
CA ALA A 38 -3.02 -13.38 33.12
C ALA A 38 -2.15 -14.45 33.77
N GLY A 39 -1.31 -14.09 34.75
CA GLY A 39 -0.54 -15.04 35.56
C GLY A 39 -1.43 -16.00 36.33
N ARG A 40 -2.51 -15.51 36.95
CA ARG A 40 -3.49 -16.34 37.67
C ARG A 40 -4.30 -17.24 36.75
N LEU A 41 -4.63 -16.76 35.54
CA LEU A 41 -5.40 -17.52 34.56
C LEU A 41 -4.56 -18.52 33.75
N LYS A 42 -3.22 -18.39 33.75
CA LYS A 42 -2.32 -19.17 32.89
C LYS A 42 -2.43 -20.68 33.21
N PRO A 43 -2.80 -21.52 32.23
CA PRO A 43 -2.75 -22.96 32.40
C PRO A 43 -1.31 -23.48 32.30
N GLU A 44 -1.05 -24.61 32.95
CA GLU A 44 0.24 -25.29 32.88
C GLU A 44 0.56 -25.75 31.44
N GLY A 45 1.83 -25.63 31.02
CA GLY A 45 2.26 -25.93 29.66
C GLY A 45 1.88 -24.90 28.59
N PHE A 46 1.34 -23.75 29.00
CA PHE A 46 1.03 -22.64 28.09
C PHE A 46 1.61 -21.30 28.55
N GLY A 47 2.05 -20.52 27.57
CA GLY A 47 2.31 -19.09 27.70
C GLY A 47 1.09 -18.27 27.28
N LEU A 48 1.00 -17.06 27.82
CA LEU A 48 -0.07 -16.10 27.48
C LEU A 48 0.54 -14.76 27.08
N ILE A 49 0.06 -14.15 26.01
CA ILE A 49 0.42 -12.78 25.62
C ILE A 49 -0.85 -11.93 25.64
N VAL A 50 -0.97 -11.04 26.62
CA VAL A 50 -2.08 -10.10 26.74
C VAL A 50 -1.98 -9.02 25.67
N ARG A 51 -3.06 -8.83 24.91
CA ARG A 51 -3.17 -7.89 23.79
C ARG A 51 -3.60 -6.50 24.28
N THR A 52 -3.57 -5.52 23.37
CA THR A 52 -3.91 -4.12 23.71
C THR A 52 -5.39 -3.98 24.06
N GLU A 53 -6.23 -4.79 23.42
CA GLU A 53 -7.68 -4.82 23.55
C GLU A 53 -8.15 -5.36 24.92
N ALA A 54 -7.24 -5.95 25.71
CA ALA A 54 -7.49 -6.36 27.09
C ALA A 54 -7.48 -5.19 28.08
N ASN A 55 -7.06 -3.99 27.66
CA ASN A 55 -6.99 -2.82 28.51
C ASN A 55 -8.35 -2.51 29.16
N GLY A 56 -8.37 -2.43 30.49
CA GLY A 56 -9.59 -2.22 31.29
C GLY A 56 -10.46 -3.47 31.51
N LYS A 57 -10.12 -4.62 30.90
CA LYS A 57 -10.92 -5.85 31.04
C LYS A 57 -10.63 -6.60 32.34
N GLY A 58 -11.68 -7.25 32.86
CA GLY A 58 -11.64 -8.02 34.09
C GLY A 58 -11.30 -9.50 33.88
N ASP A 59 -11.26 -10.23 34.99
CA ASP A 59 -10.97 -11.67 35.03
C ASP A 59 -12.00 -12.50 34.23
N ARG A 60 -13.27 -12.08 34.26
CA ARG A 60 -14.37 -12.77 33.57
C ARG A 60 -14.22 -12.75 32.05
N GLU A 61 -13.83 -11.62 31.46
CA GLU A 61 -13.64 -11.49 30.02
C GLU A 61 -12.39 -12.23 29.56
N LEU A 62 -11.28 -12.09 30.30
CA LEU A 62 -10.04 -12.80 30.01
C LEU A 62 -10.21 -14.32 30.13
N GLY A 63 -10.91 -14.79 31.15
CA GLY A 63 -11.21 -16.21 31.34
C GLY A 63 -12.09 -16.80 30.23
N ARG A 64 -13.06 -16.03 29.71
CA ARG A 64 -13.88 -16.46 28.55
C ARG A 64 -13.04 -16.63 27.29
N ASP A 65 -12.21 -15.65 26.96
CA ASP A 65 -11.31 -15.71 25.79
C ASP A 65 -10.34 -16.90 25.92
N LEU A 66 -9.73 -17.08 27.09
CA LEU A 66 -8.84 -18.22 27.36
C LEU A 66 -9.55 -19.56 27.20
N LYS A 67 -10.75 -19.72 27.76
CA LYS A 67 -11.53 -20.97 27.65
C LYS A 67 -11.79 -21.32 26.19
N GLN A 68 -12.14 -20.34 25.36
CA GLN A 68 -12.36 -20.55 23.94
C GLN A 68 -11.08 -20.95 23.19
N LEU A 69 -9.93 -20.34 23.54
CA LEU A 69 -8.63 -20.71 22.98
C LEU A 69 -8.24 -22.14 23.35
N LEU A 70 -8.44 -22.54 24.61
CA LEU A 70 -8.16 -23.92 25.07
C LEU A 70 -9.10 -24.95 24.41
N THR A 71 -10.39 -24.64 24.26
CA THR A 71 -11.32 -25.51 23.53
C THR A 71 -10.88 -25.68 22.08
N THR A 72 -10.44 -24.60 21.44
CA THR A 72 -9.92 -24.64 20.07
C THR A 72 -8.65 -25.50 20.00
N TRP A 73 -7.70 -25.30 20.91
CA TRP A 73 -6.48 -26.10 20.99
C TRP A 73 -6.75 -27.59 21.17
N LYS A 74 -7.61 -27.96 22.13
CA LYS A 74 -8.00 -29.37 22.36
C LYS A 74 -8.63 -30.00 21.12
N ARG A 75 -9.47 -29.25 20.39
CA ARG A 75 -10.05 -29.71 19.12
C ARG A 75 -8.97 -29.96 18.07
N LEU A 76 -8.00 -29.06 17.94
CA LEU A 76 -6.89 -29.20 17.00
C LEU A 76 -6.01 -30.41 17.32
N GLN A 77 -5.65 -30.61 18.60
CA GLN A 77 -4.90 -31.79 19.01
C GLN A 77 -5.66 -33.10 18.69
N LYS A 78 -6.97 -33.14 18.97
CA LYS A 78 -7.80 -34.32 18.67
C LYS A 78 -7.90 -34.59 17.16
N GLN A 79 -8.00 -33.54 16.34
CA GLN A 79 -8.04 -33.68 14.88
C GLN A 79 -6.68 -34.11 14.32
N GLY A 80 -5.59 -33.52 14.80
CA GLY A 80 -4.23 -33.87 14.40
C GLY A 80 -3.87 -35.32 14.70
N LYS A 81 -4.25 -35.83 15.88
CA LYS A 81 -4.06 -37.26 16.23
C LYS A 81 -4.85 -38.23 15.37
N LYS A 82 -5.99 -37.78 14.81
CA LYS A 82 -6.88 -38.61 13.97
C LYS A 82 -6.59 -38.52 12.48
N SER A 83 -5.80 -37.55 12.05
CA SER A 83 -5.49 -37.33 10.63
C SER A 83 -4.23 -38.07 10.22
N SER A 84 -4.29 -38.81 9.12
CA SER A 84 -3.13 -39.28 8.38
C SER A 84 -2.79 -38.31 7.25
N GLY A 85 -1.50 -38.05 7.03
CA GLY A 85 -1.01 -37.18 5.97
C GLY A 85 -1.23 -35.68 6.19
N PRO A 86 -0.82 -34.84 5.22
CA PRO A 86 -0.98 -33.40 5.29
C PRO A 86 -2.46 -33.00 5.25
N LYS A 87 -2.94 -32.33 6.31
CA LYS A 87 -4.34 -31.90 6.43
C LYS A 87 -4.44 -30.51 7.07
N LEU A 88 -5.36 -29.70 6.54
CA LEU A 88 -5.74 -28.42 7.16
C LEU A 88 -6.47 -28.67 8.49
N LEU A 89 -5.79 -28.44 9.62
CA LEU A 89 -6.38 -28.57 10.96
C LEU A 89 -7.07 -27.28 11.42
N TYR A 90 -6.46 -26.13 11.11
CA TYR A 90 -6.97 -24.82 11.48
C TYR A 90 -6.85 -23.89 10.29
N LYS A 91 -7.98 -23.37 9.83
CA LYS A 91 -8.02 -22.18 8.99
C LYS A 91 -8.37 -21.02 9.90
N GLU A 92 -7.48 -20.05 10.03
CA GLU A 92 -7.87 -18.80 10.68
C GLU A 92 -9.07 -18.26 9.90
N VAL A 93 -10.15 -18.00 10.64
CA VAL A 93 -11.42 -17.60 10.04
C VAL A 93 -11.14 -16.33 9.22
N GLY A 94 -11.63 -16.28 7.97
CA GLY A 94 -11.21 -15.32 6.94
C GLY A 94 -11.19 -13.84 7.37
N MET A 95 -10.68 -12.95 6.51
CA MET A 95 -10.39 -11.54 6.84
C MET A 95 -11.41 -10.88 7.79
N THR A 96 -12.71 -11.09 7.59
CA THR A 96 -13.80 -10.62 8.45
C THR A 96 -13.57 -10.92 9.94
N SER A 97 -13.28 -12.16 10.34
CA SER A 97 -13.18 -12.51 11.76
C SER A 97 -11.91 -11.99 12.43
N GLY A 98 -10.80 -11.91 11.69
CA GLY A 98 -9.60 -11.20 12.15
C GLY A 98 -9.89 -9.70 12.35
N LEU A 99 -10.60 -9.08 11.40
CA LEU A 99 -11.02 -7.69 11.52
C LEU A 99 -11.97 -7.48 12.71
N ILE A 100 -12.98 -8.34 12.92
CA ILE A 100 -13.87 -8.22 14.08
C ILE A 100 -13.11 -8.42 15.39
N ARG A 101 -12.28 -9.46 15.49
CA ARG A 101 -11.46 -9.72 16.69
C ARG A 101 -10.64 -8.49 17.05
N ASP A 102 -10.02 -7.88 16.05
CA ASP A 102 -9.02 -6.85 16.29
C ASP A 102 -9.61 -5.41 16.28
N LEU A 103 -10.58 -5.06 15.42
CA LEU A 103 -11.15 -3.70 15.25
C LEU A 103 -12.43 -3.44 16.04
N PHE A 104 -13.25 -4.47 16.24
CA PHE A 104 -14.61 -4.23 16.74
C PHE A 104 -14.59 -4.10 18.25
N THR A 105 -14.30 -2.91 18.78
CA THR A 105 -14.27 -2.59 20.22
C THR A 105 -15.62 -2.04 20.71
N GLU A 106 -15.72 -1.76 22.00
CA GLU A 106 -16.91 -1.11 22.59
C GLU A 106 -17.10 0.33 22.09
N ASP A 107 -16.06 0.96 21.56
CA ASP A 107 -16.13 2.28 20.93
C ASP A 107 -16.86 2.25 19.57
N VAL A 108 -17.12 1.05 19.02
CA VAL A 108 -17.85 0.90 17.76
C VAL A 108 -19.34 0.83 18.05
N HIS A 109 -20.02 1.95 17.77
CA HIS A 109 -21.48 2.05 17.94
C HIS A 109 -22.27 1.10 17.04
N ARG A 110 -21.78 0.85 15.82
CA ARG A 110 -22.50 0.07 14.81
C ARG A 110 -21.56 -0.67 13.87
N LEU A 111 -21.82 -1.96 13.66
CA LEU A 111 -21.16 -2.80 12.66
C LEU A 111 -22.21 -3.24 11.64
N VAL A 112 -22.12 -2.70 10.43
CA VAL A 112 -23.09 -2.94 9.36
C VAL A 112 -22.52 -3.99 8.39
N VAL A 113 -23.32 -5.01 8.05
CA VAL A 113 -22.89 -6.15 7.21
C VAL A 113 -23.95 -6.44 6.15
N ASP A 114 -23.58 -6.40 4.88
CA ASP A 114 -24.48 -6.64 3.73
C ASP A 114 -24.55 -8.13 3.30
N SER A 115 -23.62 -8.96 3.78
CA SER A 115 -23.64 -10.41 3.55
C SER A 115 -24.32 -11.17 4.69
N LYS A 116 -25.44 -11.85 4.38
CA LYS A 116 -26.19 -12.67 5.35
C LYS A 116 -25.35 -13.80 5.95
N ARG A 117 -24.40 -14.34 5.17
CA ARG A 117 -23.46 -15.38 5.63
C ARG A 117 -22.48 -14.83 6.66
N GLU A 118 -21.84 -13.71 6.34
CA GLU A 118 -20.88 -13.06 7.25
C GLU A 118 -21.57 -12.56 8.52
N TYR A 119 -22.77 -11.98 8.42
CA TYR A 119 -23.56 -11.55 9.57
C TYR A 119 -23.78 -12.69 10.59
N LYS A 120 -24.24 -13.86 10.11
CA LYS A 120 -24.44 -15.04 10.98
C LYS A 120 -23.13 -15.51 11.61
N GLN A 121 -22.03 -15.48 10.86
CA GLN A 121 -20.72 -15.89 11.32
C GLN A 121 -20.17 -14.96 12.40
N ILE A 122 -20.32 -13.63 12.22
CA ILE A 122 -19.94 -12.61 13.20
C ILE A 122 -20.75 -12.78 14.48
N GLN A 123 -22.07 -12.92 14.37
CA GLN A 123 -22.97 -13.16 15.51
C GLN A 123 -22.57 -14.40 16.32
N ALA A 124 -22.24 -15.50 15.64
CA ALA A 124 -21.79 -16.75 16.28
C ALA A 124 -20.44 -16.57 17.00
N TYR A 125 -19.50 -15.86 16.39
CA TYR A 125 -18.19 -15.56 16.99
C TYR A 125 -18.34 -14.72 18.27
N LEU A 126 -19.12 -13.63 18.19
CA LEU A 126 -19.33 -12.72 19.31
C LEU A 126 -20.08 -13.38 20.48
N LYS A 127 -20.94 -14.37 20.21
CA LYS A 127 -21.61 -15.15 21.26
C LYS A 127 -20.62 -15.83 22.21
N GLY A 128 -19.45 -16.24 21.73
CA GLY A 128 -18.42 -16.88 22.57
C GLY A 128 -17.51 -15.88 23.27
N VAL A 129 -17.13 -14.81 22.57
CA VAL A 129 -16.06 -13.90 23.00
C VAL A 129 -16.59 -12.65 23.70
N SER A 130 -17.52 -11.95 23.05
CA SER A 130 -18.04 -10.64 23.48
C SER A 130 -19.55 -10.54 23.19
N PRO A 131 -20.41 -11.20 24.00
CA PRO A 131 -21.85 -11.22 23.78
C PRO A 131 -22.50 -9.83 23.77
N GLU A 132 -21.93 -8.89 24.53
CA GLU A 132 -22.37 -7.50 24.63
C GLU A 132 -22.36 -6.77 23.27
N LEU A 133 -21.39 -7.06 22.41
CA LEU A 133 -21.25 -6.42 21.10
C LEU A 133 -22.19 -6.98 20.03
N ARG A 134 -22.94 -8.04 20.32
CA ARG A 134 -23.87 -8.64 19.34
C ARG A 134 -25.01 -7.71 18.96
N ARG A 135 -25.40 -6.82 19.89
CA ARG A 135 -26.52 -5.88 19.70
C ARG A 135 -26.16 -4.74 18.74
N THR A 136 -24.89 -4.46 18.54
CA THR A 136 -24.42 -3.40 17.64
C THR A 136 -24.13 -3.91 16.22
N VAL A 137 -24.32 -5.21 15.96
CA VAL A 137 -24.19 -5.80 14.62
C VAL A 137 -25.53 -5.77 13.90
N GLU A 138 -25.57 -5.10 12.76
CA GLU A 138 -26.76 -4.91 11.94
C GLU A 138 -26.57 -5.54 10.56
N TYR A 139 -27.63 -6.18 10.08
CA TYR A 139 -27.68 -6.67 8.70
C TYR A 139 -28.22 -5.56 7.79
N TYR A 140 -27.47 -5.25 6.75
CA TYR A 140 -27.86 -4.30 5.72
C TYR A 140 -28.54 -5.04 4.58
N GLY A 141 -29.85 -4.85 4.46
CA GLY A 141 -30.70 -5.52 3.46
C GLY A 141 -31.26 -4.59 2.38
N ASP A 142 -30.78 -3.35 2.32
CA ASP A 142 -31.22 -2.39 1.31
C ASP A 142 -30.58 -2.71 -0.06
N THR A 143 -31.23 -2.26 -1.12
CA THR A 143 -30.86 -2.43 -2.52
C THR A 143 -29.65 -1.58 -2.93
N ARG A 144 -29.53 -0.37 -2.37
CA ARG A 144 -28.36 0.50 -2.62
C ARG A 144 -27.12 -0.14 -2.02
N PRO A 145 -25.97 -0.24 -2.72
CA PRO A 145 -24.77 -0.84 -2.16
C PRO A 145 -24.32 -0.17 -0.85
N ILE A 146 -23.80 -0.97 0.08
CA ILE A 146 -23.52 -0.53 1.45
C ILE A 146 -22.59 0.69 1.50
N PHE A 147 -21.51 0.71 0.71
CA PHE A 147 -20.56 1.83 0.73
C PHE A 147 -21.11 3.09 0.08
N ASP A 148 -21.96 2.98 -0.95
CA ASP A 148 -22.67 4.12 -1.51
C ASP A 148 -23.63 4.75 -0.50
N ALA A 149 -24.37 3.92 0.24
CA ALA A 149 -25.32 4.39 1.24
C ALA A 149 -24.65 5.16 2.39
N PHE A 150 -23.37 4.86 2.68
CA PHE A 150 -22.57 5.56 3.69
C PHE A 150 -21.59 6.60 3.12
N GLY A 151 -21.60 6.84 1.80
CA GLY A 151 -20.69 7.80 1.15
C GLY A 151 -19.20 7.41 1.25
N ILE A 152 -18.91 6.12 1.38
CA ILE A 152 -17.55 5.58 1.51
C ILE A 152 -16.95 5.29 0.13
N GLU A 153 -17.77 4.97 -0.88
CA GLU A 153 -17.29 4.56 -2.20
C GLU A 153 -16.37 5.61 -2.84
N ALA A 154 -16.79 6.89 -2.82
CA ALA A 154 -15.98 7.99 -3.33
C ALA A 154 -14.65 8.19 -2.57
N GLU A 155 -14.53 7.74 -1.31
CA GLU A 155 -13.26 7.76 -0.59
C GLU A 155 -12.38 6.55 -0.94
N ILE A 156 -12.97 5.42 -1.31
CA ILE A 156 -12.27 4.23 -1.79
C ILE A 156 -11.63 4.50 -3.16
N GLU A 157 -12.36 5.13 -4.07
CA GLU A 157 -11.85 5.49 -5.40
C GLU A 157 -10.60 6.37 -5.31
N LYS A 158 -10.59 7.33 -4.38
CA LYS A 158 -9.44 8.21 -4.11
C LYS A 158 -8.19 7.48 -3.59
N LEU A 159 -8.28 6.22 -3.18
CA LEU A 159 -7.12 5.48 -2.65
C LEU A 159 -6.09 5.14 -3.73
N THR A 160 -6.48 5.12 -4.99
CA THR A 160 -5.57 4.88 -6.13
C THR A 160 -4.99 6.17 -6.69
N GLU A 161 -5.56 7.33 -6.32
CA GLU A 161 -5.09 8.62 -6.80
C GLU A 161 -3.69 8.95 -6.27
N ARG A 162 -2.85 9.50 -7.17
CA ARG A 162 -1.52 10.01 -6.81
C ARG A 162 -1.59 11.22 -5.88
N LYS A 163 -2.60 12.09 -6.05
CA LYS A 163 -2.79 13.31 -5.26
C LYS A 163 -3.91 13.13 -4.24
N VAL A 164 -3.70 13.57 -3.00
CA VAL A 164 -4.69 13.45 -1.92
C VAL A 164 -4.93 14.80 -1.28
N TRP A 165 -6.11 15.37 -1.48
CA TRP A 165 -6.49 16.65 -0.90
C TRP A 165 -6.94 16.51 0.55
N PHE A 166 -6.59 17.48 1.39
CA PHE A 166 -7.07 17.59 2.76
C PHE A 166 -7.74 18.95 3.02
N LYS A 167 -8.49 19.04 4.12
CA LYS A 167 -9.49 20.10 4.38
C LYS A 167 -8.96 21.53 4.23
N GLY A 168 -7.70 21.79 4.61
CA GLY A 168 -7.06 23.10 4.48
C GLY A 168 -6.74 23.54 3.05
N GLY A 169 -7.06 22.76 2.03
CA GLY A 169 -6.80 23.09 0.61
C GLY A 169 -5.39 22.73 0.13
N GLY A 170 -4.56 22.16 1.02
CA GLY A 170 -3.32 21.48 0.65
C GLY A 170 -3.57 20.06 0.13
N TYR A 171 -2.53 19.45 -0.41
CA TYR A 171 -2.57 18.06 -0.88
C TYR A 171 -1.25 17.34 -0.67
N LEU A 172 -1.34 16.02 -0.57
CA LEU A 172 -0.19 15.11 -0.61
C LEU A 172 0.01 14.61 -2.04
N VAL A 173 1.25 14.39 -2.43
CA VAL A 173 1.63 13.62 -3.61
C VAL A 173 2.31 12.35 -3.13
N ILE A 174 1.79 11.18 -3.50
CA ILE A 174 2.29 9.89 -3.02
C ILE A 174 2.89 9.11 -4.18
N ASP A 175 4.20 8.87 -4.13
CA ASP A 175 4.96 8.16 -5.16
C ASP A 175 5.60 6.88 -4.59
N PRO A 176 4.99 5.71 -4.86
CA PRO A 176 5.65 4.43 -4.62
C PRO A 176 6.81 4.25 -5.61
N THR A 177 7.98 3.91 -5.08
CA THR A 177 9.15 3.48 -5.87
C THR A 177 9.44 2.01 -5.60
N GLU A 178 10.50 1.47 -6.20
CA GLU A 178 10.95 0.09 -5.94
C GLU A 178 11.29 -0.15 -4.46
N ALA A 179 12.03 0.78 -3.84
CA ALA A 179 12.58 0.60 -2.49
C ALA A 179 11.77 1.28 -1.38
N LEU A 180 11.16 2.44 -1.68
CA LEU A 180 10.50 3.30 -0.70
C LEU A 180 9.26 3.99 -1.26
N VAL A 181 8.44 4.55 -0.37
CA VAL A 181 7.35 5.45 -0.75
C VAL A 181 7.75 6.88 -0.40
N ALA A 182 7.78 7.77 -1.39
CA ALA A 182 7.99 9.20 -1.20
C ALA A 182 6.63 9.91 -1.09
N ILE A 183 6.50 10.81 -0.12
CA ILE A 183 5.28 11.61 0.07
C ILE A 183 5.67 13.07 0.16
N ASP A 184 5.20 13.88 -0.77
CA ASP A 184 5.45 15.32 -0.84
C ASP A 184 4.21 16.11 -0.39
N VAL A 185 4.41 17.17 0.38
CA VAL A 185 3.35 17.99 1.00
C VAL A 185 3.27 19.36 0.32
N ASN A 186 2.11 19.69 -0.22
CA ASN A 186 1.86 20.96 -0.89
C ASN A 186 0.76 21.77 -0.19
N SER A 187 0.97 23.08 -0.07
CA SER A 187 -0.02 24.02 0.50
C SER A 187 -1.16 24.40 -0.44
N GLY A 188 -1.05 24.07 -1.73
CA GLY A 188 -2.07 24.37 -2.73
C GLY A 188 -2.32 25.87 -2.89
N ARG A 189 -3.59 26.29 -2.96
CA ARG A 189 -3.98 27.71 -3.09
C ARG A 189 -4.08 28.46 -1.76
N SER A 190 -3.80 27.79 -0.64
CA SER A 190 -3.96 28.34 0.70
C SER A 190 -2.70 29.09 1.13
N VAL A 191 -2.41 30.23 0.51
CA VAL A 191 -1.26 31.09 0.92
C VAL A 191 -1.78 32.42 1.45
N GLY A 192 -1.59 32.68 2.74
CA GLY A 192 -1.89 33.98 3.35
C GLY A 192 -0.90 35.07 2.88
N LYS A 193 -1.36 36.32 2.76
CA LYS A 193 -0.49 37.45 2.41
C LYS A 193 0.37 37.87 3.63
N GLY A 194 1.70 37.81 3.50
CA GLY A 194 2.69 38.28 4.50
C GLY A 194 3.45 37.15 5.22
N ARG A 195 4.72 37.38 5.59
CA ARG A 195 5.66 36.36 6.07
C ARG A 195 5.22 35.62 7.35
N ALA A 196 4.79 36.34 8.38
CA ALA A 196 4.29 35.69 9.62
C ALA A 196 3.02 34.84 9.39
N LYS A 197 2.14 35.27 8.48
CA LYS A 197 0.96 34.49 8.08
C LYS A 197 1.34 33.29 7.23
N GLN A 198 2.44 33.37 6.49
CA GLN A 198 2.96 32.27 5.70
C GLN A 198 3.50 31.16 6.61
N ASP A 199 4.30 31.48 7.62
CA ASP A 199 4.85 30.48 8.55
C ASP A 199 3.75 29.73 9.32
N GLU A 200 2.74 30.45 9.80
CA GLU A 200 1.58 29.84 10.47
C GLU A 200 0.78 28.93 9.52
N THR A 201 0.63 29.35 8.26
CA THR A 201 -0.06 28.56 7.23
C THR A 201 0.72 27.30 6.90
N VAL A 202 2.05 27.38 6.78
CA VAL A 202 2.93 26.22 6.56
C VAL A 202 2.80 25.22 7.69
N LEU A 203 2.91 25.68 8.94
CA LEU A 203 2.75 24.81 10.10
C LEU A 203 1.38 24.14 10.12
N LYS A 204 0.31 24.90 9.88
CA LYS A 204 -1.05 24.34 9.82
C LYS A 204 -1.18 23.27 8.74
N THR A 205 -0.67 23.53 7.54
CA THR A 205 -0.67 22.57 6.43
C THR A 205 0.11 21.31 6.80
N ASN A 206 1.30 21.43 7.39
CA ASN A 206 2.11 20.27 7.79
C ASN A 206 1.44 19.44 8.91
N LEU A 207 0.74 20.07 9.85
CA LEU A 207 -0.04 19.38 10.88
C LEU A 207 -1.22 18.59 10.29
N GLU A 208 -1.92 19.16 9.31
CA GLU A 208 -2.98 18.46 8.58
C GLU A 208 -2.40 17.31 7.72
N ALA A 209 -1.29 17.58 7.04
CA ALA A 209 -0.56 16.59 6.26
C ALA A 209 -0.11 15.39 7.12
N ALA A 210 0.45 15.63 8.32
CA ALA A 210 0.86 14.54 9.22
C ALA A 210 -0.30 13.59 9.57
N ARG A 211 -1.50 14.14 9.81
CA ARG A 211 -2.71 13.33 10.06
C ARG A 211 -3.13 12.54 8.82
N GLU A 212 -3.06 13.18 7.66
CA GLU A 212 -3.46 12.58 6.39
C GLU A 212 -2.47 11.50 5.92
N VAL A 213 -1.16 11.72 6.05
CA VAL A 213 -0.12 10.71 5.82
C VAL A 213 -0.39 9.47 6.66
N ALA A 214 -0.60 9.63 7.98
CA ALA A 214 -0.91 8.51 8.86
C ALA A 214 -2.22 7.80 8.47
N ARG A 215 -3.22 8.53 7.95
CA ARG A 215 -4.46 7.95 7.41
C ARG A 215 -4.19 7.13 6.15
N GLN A 216 -3.48 7.69 5.18
CA GLN A 216 -3.17 7.04 3.89
C GLN A 216 -2.28 5.80 4.06
N LEU A 217 -1.30 5.83 4.98
CA LEU A 217 -0.48 4.65 5.32
C LEU A 217 -1.35 3.45 5.70
N ARG A 218 -2.45 3.67 6.43
CA ARG A 218 -3.39 2.61 6.82
C ARG A 218 -4.32 2.21 5.68
N LEU A 219 -4.90 3.18 4.99
CA LEU A 219 -5.90 2.91 3.93
C LEU A 219 -5.28 2.21 2.72
N ARG A 220 -4.05 2.58 2.34
CA ARG A 220 -3.33 2.01 1.18
C ARG A 220 -2.41 0.83 1.56
N ASP A 221 -2.38 0.45 2.84
CA ASP A 221 -1.47 -0.50 3.48
C ASP A 221 0.00 -0.34 3.03
N MET A 222 0.48 0.90 2.99
CA MET A 222 1.85 1.22 2.57
C MET A 222 2.83 0.73 3.63
N GLY A 223 3.77 -0.13 3.25
CA GLY A 223 4.77 -0.69 4.19
C GLY A 223 6.17 -0.70 3.58
N GLY A 224 7.17 -0.85 4.45
CA GLY A 224 8.57 -0.66 4.11
C GLY A 224 9.05 0.74 4.52
N LEU A 225 10.04 1.25 3.81
CA LEU A 225 10.56 2.59 4.00
C LEU A 225 9.60 3.62 3.39
N VAL A 226 9.30 4.66 4.15
CA VAL A 226 8.48 5.80 3.73
C VAL A 226 9.24 7.07 4.10
N VAL A 227 9.30 8.02 3.17
CA VAL A 227 9.92 9.32 3.36
C VAL A 227 8.85 10.38 3.13
N VAL A 228 8.69 11.29 4.08
CA VAL A 228 7.75 12.40 4.00
C VAL A 228 8.52 13.70 3.91
N ASP A 229 8.32 14.43 2.82
CA ASP A 229 8.87 15.76 2.58
C ASP A 229 7.85 16.80 3.03
N PHE A 230 8.06 17.35 4.23
CA PHE A 230 7.20 18.40 4.77
C PHE A 230 7.66 19.76 4.23
N ILE A 231 6.73 20.71 4.12
CA ILE A 231 7.06 22.08 3.72
C ILE A 231 8.07 22.66 4.73
N ASP A 232 9.11 23.32 4.22
CA ASP A 232 10.19 23.90 5.03
C ASP A 232 9.67 24.79 6.16
N MET A 233 10.22 24.58 7.36
CA MET A 233 9.91 25.35 8.57
C MET A 233 11.20 25.88 9.20
N ASP A 234 11.30 27.20 9.36
CA ASP A 234 12.48 27.84 9.95
C ASP A 234 12.67 27.46 11.44
N HIS A 235 11.58 27.46 12.21
CA HIS A 235 11.63 27.28 13.65
C HIS A 235 11.65 25.80 14.08
N ALA A 236 12.64 25.42 14.90
CA ALA A 236 12.75 24.07 15.47
C ALA A 236 11.51 23.67 16.32
N ARG A 237 10.83 24.65 16.92
CA ARG A 237 9.58 24.44 17.65
C ARG A 237 8.48 23.90 16.75
N ASP A 238 8.39 24.38 15.52
CA ASP A 238 7.33 24.01 14.58
C ASP A 238 7.57 22.62 14.01
N ARG A 239 8.84 22.30 13.66
CA ARG A 239 9.25 20.93 13.32
C ARG A 239 8.86 19.93 14.41
N LYS A 240 9.14 20.25 15.68
CA LYS A 240 8.77 19.41 16.82
C LYS A 240 7.26 19.21 16.96
N ARG A 241 6.45 20.25 16.69
CA ARG A 241 4.98 20.13 16.72
C ARG A 241 4.47 19.16 15.64
N VAL A 242 5.04 19.20 14.45
CA VAL A 242 4.71 18.27 13.35
C VAL A 242 5.12 16.84 13.72
N GLU A 243 6.30 16.65 14.31
CA GLU A 243 6.74 15.33 14.83
C GLU A 243 5.78 14.77 15.89
N ASP A 244 5.36 15.59 16.85
CA ASP A 244 4.43 15.19 17.91
C ASP A 244 3.04 14.85 17.36
N GLU A 245 2.55 15.61 16.38
CA GLU A 245 1.28 15.33 15.70
C GLU A 245 1.36 14.03 14.90
N MET A 246 2.44 13.83 14.13
CA MET A 246 2.66 12.58 13.40
C MET A 246 2.71 11.39 14.36
N ARG A 247 3.43 11.52 15.48
CA ARG A 247 3.47 10.52 16.55
C ARG A 247 2.07 10.22 17.08
N GLN A 248 1.22 11.21 17.29
CA GLN A 248 -0.15 11.00 17.75
C GLN A 248 -0.99 10.27 16.69
N ALA A 249 -0.86 10.67 15.43
CA ALA A 249 -1.64 10.12 14.32
C ALA A 249 -1.31 8.63 14.03
N ILE A 250 -0.03 8.25 14.10
CA ILE A 250 0.41 6.85 13.87
C ILE A 250 0.11 5.91 15.02
N ARG A 251 -0.22 6.40 16.23
CA ARG A 251 -0.60 5.51 17.38
C ARG A 251 -1.83 4.67 17.09
N ARG A 252 -2.69 5.13 16.18
CA ARG A 252 -3.87 4.41 15.70
C ARG A 252 -3.51 3.26 14.75
N ASP A 253 -2.27 3.20 14.26
CA ASP A 253 -1.80 2.12 13.40
C ASP A 253 -1.50 0.85 14.20
N ARG A 254 -1.84 -0.27 13.58
CA ARG A 254 -1.64 -1.62 14.11
C ARG A 254 -0.24 -2.11 13.81
N SER A 255 0.23 -1.83 12.61
CA SER A 255 1.57 -2.17 12.15
C SER A 255 2.61 -1.45 13.00
N LYS A 256 3.75 -2.10 13.23
CA LYS A 256 4.86 -1.46 13.93
C LYS A 256 5.43 -0.37 13.03
N ILE A 257 5.45 0.86 13.53
CA ILE A 257 6.06 2.01 12.86
C ILE A 257 7.24 2.49 13.69
N ARG A 258 8.37 2.70 13.02
CA ARG A 258 9.52 3.46 13.54
C ARG A 258 9.62 4.73 12.70
N TYR A 259 9.97 5.84 13.30
CA TYR A 259 10.09 7.13 12.61
C TYR A 259 11.29 7.90 13.18
N SER A 260 11.93 8.69 12.34
CA SER A 260 12.98 9.62 12.71
C SER A 260 12.41 11.00 13.06
N ARG A 261 13.28 11.89 13.52
CA ARG A 261 12.98 13.33 13.55
C ARG A 261 13.06 13.90 12.14
N ILE A 262 12.48 15.08 11.94
CA ILE A 262 12.66 15.82 10.69
C ILE A 262 14.15 16.16 10.56
N THR A 263 14.75 15.72 9.46
CA THR A 263 16.17 15.93 9.16
C THR A 263 16.47 17.38 8.82
N GLN A 264 17.75 17.72 8.69
CA GLN A 264 18.18 19.04 8.21
C GLN A 264 17.71 19.35 6.78
N PHE A 265 17.30 18.34 6.02
CA PHE A 265 16.79 18.46 4.65
C PHE A 265 15.25 18.50 4.60
N GLY A 266 14.56 18.68 5.75
CA GLY A 266 13.09 18.73 5.79
C GLY A 266 12.38 17.37 5.76
N LEU A 267 13.13 16.28 5.57
CA LEU A 267 12.57 14.93 5.42
C LEU A 267 12.32 14.24 6.76
N MET A 268 11.19 13.54 6.88
CA MET A 268 10.93 12.55 7.93
C MET A 268 10.98 11.14 7.35
N GLU A 269 11.85 10.30 7.90
CA GLU A 269 11.98 8.91 7.49
C GLU A 269 11.19 8.01 8.45
N MET A 270 10.53 6.99 7.92
CA MET A 270 9.83 6.02 8.73
C MET A 270 9.83 4.63 8.10
N THR A 271 9.75 3.61 8.94
CA THR A 271 9.56 2.23 8.52
C THR A 271 8.25 1.72 9.07
N ARG A 272 7.36 1.26 8.21
CA ARG A 272 6.10 0.60 8.58
C ARG A 272 6.18 -0.88 8.25
N GLN A 273 5.88 -1.75 9.22
CA GLN A 273 5.88 -3.20 9.03
C GLN A 273 4.95 -3.61 7.87
N ARG A 274 5.48 -4.37 6.89
CA ARG A 274 4.68 -5.01 5.83
C ARG A 274 3.95 -6.23 6.41
N VAL A 275 2.62 -6.15 6.47
CA VAL A 275 1.76 -7.28 6.89
C VAL A 275 1.16 -7.96 5.66
N ARG A 276 0.87 -7.18 4.61
CA ARG A 276 0.24 -7.60 3.35
C ARG A 276 0.87 -6.81 2.20
N PRO A 277 0.67 -7.23 0.93
CA PRO A 277 0.93 -6.37 -0.22
C PRO A 277 0.11 -5.07 -0.12
N SER A 278 0.65 -3.97 -0.64
CA SER A 278 -0.07 -2.69 -0.66
C SER A 278 -1.28 -2.76 -1.59
N LEU A 279 -2.20 -1.79 -1.46
CA LEU A 279 -3.40 -1.70 -2.30
C LEU A 279 -3.01 -1.63 -3.79
N MET A 280 -2.08 -0.74 -4.15
CA MET A 280 -1.59 -0.60 -5.53
C MET A 280 -0.93 -1.89 -6.04
N SER A 281 -0.16 -2.60 -5.21
CA SER A 281 0.45 -3.88 -5.62
C SER A 281 -0.58 -4.99 -5.84
N THR A 282 -1.74 -4.92 -5.17
CA THR A 282 -2.76 -5.98 -5.22
C THR A 282 -3.75 -5.74 -6.36
N TYR A 283 -4.07 -4.48 -6.66
CA TYR A 283 -5.13 -4.09 -7.58
C TYR A 283 -4.62 -3.32 -8.81
N SER A 284 -3.33 -3.37 -9.10
CA SER A 284 -2.74 -2.74 -10.28
C SER A 284 -1.70 -3.64 -10.93
N ALA A 285 -1.54 -3.48 -12.25
CA ALA A 285 -0.46 -4.09 -13.01
C ALA A 285 0.58 -3.01 -13.39
N PRO A 286 1.85 -3.39 -13.60
CA PRO A 286 2.85 -2.46 -14.15
C PRO A 286 2.35 -1.86 -15.47
N CYS A 287 2.66 -0.58 -15.71
CA CYS A 287 2.34 0.06 -16.97
C CYS A 287 3.04 -0.68 -18.13
N PRO A 288 2.33 -1.11 -19.18
CA PRO A 288 2.93 -1.87 -20.27
C PRO A 288 3.85 -1.02 -21.15
N GLN A 289 3.78 0.31 -21.06
CA GLN A 289 4.51 1.24 -21.93
C GLN A 289 5.76 1.82 -21.28
N CYS A 290 5.69 2.18 -19.99
CA CYS A 290 6.84 2.76 -19.27
C CYS A 290 7.42 1.81 -18.22
N HIS A 291 6.80 0.64 -18.00
CA HIS A 291 7.20 -0.32 -16.98
C HIS A 291 7.39 0.28 -15.57
N GLY A 292 6.63 1.33 -15.27
CA GLY A 292 6.65 2.02 -13.98
C GLY A 292 7.59 3.22 -13.89
N THR A 293 8.33 3.59 -14.95
CA THR A 293 9.21 4.77 -14.93
C THR A 293 8.44 6.09 -14.95
N GLY A 294 7.16 6.09 -15.39
CA GLY A 294 6.35 7.29 -15.58
C GLY A 294 6.74 8.13 -16.81
N HIS A 295 7.71 7.67 -17.60
CA HIS A 295 8.22 8.37 -18.78
C HIS A 295 8.51 7.40 -19.92
N ILE A 296 8.27 7.85 -21.15
CA ILE A 296 8.66 7.14 -22.37
C ILE A 296 9.70 7.98 -23.13
N PRO A 297 10.62 7.36 -23.89
CA PRO A 297 11.53 8.09 -24.76
C PRO A 297 10.78 9.06 -25.69
N SER A 298 11.31 10.28 -25.84
CA SER A 298 10.77 11.23 -26.80
C SER A 298 10.89 10.72 -28.24
N GLN A 299 10.05 11.23 -29.15
CA GLN A 299 10.10 10.88 -30.58
C GLN A 299 11.49 11.11 -31.18
N GLU A 300 12.18 12.19 -30.80
CA GLU A 300 13.58 12.48 -31.21
C GLU A 300 14.59 11.45 -30.70
N THR A 301 14.39 10.93 -29.48
CA THR A 301 15.23 9.87 -28.93
C THR A 301 15.07 8.58 -29.73
N VAL A 302 13.84 8.18 -30.05
CA VAL A 302 13.56 6.99 -30.88
C VAL A 302 14.11 7.18 -32.29
N LEU A 303 13.93 8.37 -32.86
CA LEU A 303 14.47 8.73 -34.18
C LEU A 303 16.00 8.59 -34.24
N SER A 304 16.69 9.09 -33.22
CA SER A 304 18.13 8.96 -33.08
C SER A 304 18.57 7.50 -32.95
N ARG A 305 17.77 6.63 -32.31
CA ARG A 305 18.04 5.17 -32.24
C ARG A 305 17.93 4.54 -33.63
N ILE A 306 16.88 4.85 -34.39
CA ILE A 306 16.70 4.40 -35.78
C ILE A 306 17.87 4.86 -36.64
N GLU A 307 18.27 6.13 -36.56
CA GLU A 307 19.39 6.66 -37.35
C GLU A 307 20.71 5.95 -37.03
N ARG A 308 21.00 5.72 -35.74
CA ARG A 308 22.19 4.96 -35.32
C ARG A 308 22.15 3.52 -35.82
N TRP A 309 20.99 2.87 -35.76
CA TRP A 309 20.82 1.53 -36.30
C TRP A 309 21.10 1.51 -37.81
N LEU A 310 20.58 2.48 -38.57
CA LEU A 310 20.80 2.57 -40.02
C LEU A 310 22.28 2.82 -40.36
N LYS A 311 22.97 3.65 -39.58
CA LYS A 311 24.43 3.85 -39.70
C LYS A 311 25.20 2.56 -39.48
N ARG A 312 24.87 1.78 -38.43
CA ARG A 312 25.49 0.47 -38.19
C ARG A 312 25.17 -0.51 -39.32
N SER A 313 23.92 -0.55 -39.77
CA SER A 313 23.48 -1.41 -40.88
C SER A 313 24.30 -1.12 -42.13
N ARG A 314 24.55 0.17 -42.39
CA ARG A 314 25.38 0.59 -43.53
C ARG A 314 26.84 0.14 -43.38
N ALA A 315 27.40 0.24 -42.18
CA ALA A 315 28.76 -0.21 -41.88
C ALA A 315 28.92 -1.74 -42.00
N ALA A 316 27.90 -2.50 -41.57
CA ALA A 316 27.82 -3.96 -41.73
C ALA A 316 27.49 -4.42 -43.17
N ALA A 317 27.55 -3.50 -44.14
CA ALA A 317 27.26 -3.74 -45.56
C ALA A 317 25.87 -4.37 -45.84
N LEU A 318 24.90 -4.14 -44.96
CA LEU A 318 23.50 -4.52 -45.19
C LEU A 318 22.86 -3.65 -46.29
N GLU A 319 21.60 -3.97 -46.58
CA GLU A 319 20.83 -3.39 -47.66
C GLU A 319 20.67 -1.86 -47.57
N ARG A 320 20.57 -1.23 -48.75
CA ARG A 320 20.41 0.22 -48.89
C ARG A 320 18.95 0.69 -48.97
N ARG A 321 17.99 -0.24 -48.98
CA ARG A 321 16.55 0.07 -49.02
C ARG A 321 15.85 -0.77 -47.97
N LEU A 322 15.31 -0.11 -46.95
CA LEU A 322 14.68 -0.73 -45.79
C LEU A 322 13.34 -0.07 -45.53
N THR A 323 12.45 -0.81 -44.87
CA THR A 323 11.21 -0.27 -44.31
C THR A 323 11.38 -0.19 -42.80
N VAL A 324 11.07 0.94 -42.19
CA VAL A 324 10.88 1.04 -40.73
C VAL A 324 9.39 1.00 -40.41
N GLN A 325 9.02 0.10 -39.51
CA GLN A 325 7.71 0.06 -38.88
C GLN A 325 7.80 0.73 -37.52
N VAL A 326 6.92 1.70 -37.26
CA VAL A 326 6.86 2.48 -36.01
C VAL A 326 5.41 2.66 -35.58
N HIS A 327 5.18 2.98 -34.31
CA HIS A 327 3.86 3.41 -33.84
C HIS A 327 3.35 4.61 -34.67
N PRO A 328 2.03 4.71 -34.99
CA PRO A 328 1.47 5.79 -35.80
C PRO A 328 1.90 7.20 -35.37
N THR A 329 1.99 7.48 -34.06
CA THR A 329 2.43 8.77 -33.53
C THR A 329 3.82 9.17 -34.03
N LEU A 330 4.78 8.24 -34.05
CA LEU A 330 6.12 8.48 -34.60
C LEU A 330 6.12 8.49 -36.14
N GLY A 331 5.25 7.68 -36.77
CA GLY A 331 5.06 7.68 -38.21
C GLY A 331 4.61 9.03 -38.75
N PHE A 332 3.61 9.66 -38.11
CA PHE A 332 3.18 11.02 -38.42
C PHE A 332 4.30 12.03 -38.21
N TYR A 333 5.00 11.95 -37.08
CA TYR A 333 6.13 12.83 -36.77
C TYR A 333 7.23 12.80 -37.84
N LEU A 334 7.55 11.61 -38.36
CA LEU A 334 8.52 11.39 -39.44
C LEU A 334 8.08 11.99 -40.78
N LEU A 335 6.78 11.97 -41.06
CA LEU A 335 6.21 12.35 -42.36
C LEU A 335 5.72 13.81 -42.44
N GLU A 336 5.57 14.46 -41.29
CA GLU A 336 5.24 15.88 -41.16
C GLU A 336 6.29 16.79 -41.85
N ASN A 337 5.98 18.08 -42.01
CA ASN A 337 6.87 19.10 -42.58
C ASN A 337 7.47 18.67 -43.92
N ARG A 338 6.62 18.16 -44.82
CA ARG A 338 7.01 17.63 -46.14
C ARG A 338 8.10 16.55 -46.07
N ARG A 339 8.13 15.77 -44.98
CA ARG A 339 9.07 14.67 -44.72
C ARG A 339 10.51 15.14 -44.54
N GLU A 340 10.74 16.35 -44.04
CA GLU A 340 12.08 16.90 -43.84
C GLU A 340 12.96 16.01 -42.95
N ARG A 341 12.41 15.53 -41.82
CA ARG A 341 13.09 14.61 -40.88
C ARG A 341 13.52 13.31 -41.58
N LEU A 342 12.61 12.71 -42.36
CA LEU A 342 12.91 11.50 -43.14
C LEU A 342 13.99 11.75 -44.20
N ARG A 343 13.96 12.90 -44.87
CA ARG A 343 15.00 13.29 -45.85
C ARG A 343 16.36 13.47 -45.16
N ALA A 344 16.39 14.10 -43.99
CA ALA A 344 17.61 14.28 -43.20
C ALA A 344 18.24 12.94 -42.83
N ILE A 345 17.45 11.98 -42.35
CA ILE A 345 17.93 10.62 -42.01
C ILE A 345 18.44 9.88 -43.25
N ARG A 346 17.70 9.92 -44.36
CA ARG A 346 18.14 9.29 -45.61
C ARG A 346 19.47 9.88 -46.10
N LYS A 347 19.66 11.20 -45.97
CA LYS A 347 20.89 11.91 -46.33
C LYS A 347 22.05 11.52 -45.41
N SER A 348 21.86 11.52 -44.09
CA SER A 348 22.93 11.23 -43.12
C SER A 348 23.35 9.77 -43.11
N THR A 349 22.42 8.84 -43.34
CA THR A 349 22.67 7.39 -43.30
C THR A 349 23.04 6.82 -44.67
N ARG A 350 22.72 7.53 -45.76
CA ARG A 350 22.78 7.03 -47.16
C ARG A 350 21.98 5.74 -47.36
N VAL A 351 20.91 5.54 -46.59
CA VAL A 351 19.95 4.43 -46.70
C VAL A 351 18.58 4.99 -47.10
N TRP A 352 17.94 4.39 -48.09
CA TRP A 352 16.55 4.69 -48.42
C TRP A 352 15.63 4.01 -47.41
N LEU A 353 14.91 4.80 -46.63
CA LEU A 353 14.03 4.33 -45.57
C LEU A 353 12.57 4.63 -45.91
N ASP A 354 11.75 3.61 -46.14
CA ASP A 354 10.30 3.76 -46.22
C ASP A 354 9.69 3.62 -44.81
N VAL A 355 8.59 4.33 -44.55
CA VAL A 355 7.96 4.37 -43.21
C VAL A 355 6.59 3.70 -43.30
N GLU A 356 6.35 2.73 -42.43
CA GLU A 356 5.08 2.05 -42.25
C GLU A 356 4.61 2.21 -40.80
N SER A 357 3.30 2.34 -40.60
CA SER A 357 2.72 2.45 -39.26
C SER A 357 2.28 1.07 -38.77
N ALA A 358 2.70 0.71 -37.55
CA ALA A 358 2.40 -0.54 -36.89
C ALA A 358 1.77 -0.23 -35.52
N PRO A 359 0.42 -0.21 -35.42
CA PRO A 359 -0.28 0.12 -34.17
C PRO A 359 -0.05 -0.89 -33.03
N ASP A 360 0.47 -2.07 -33.33
CA ASP A 360 0.85 -3.09 -32.36
C ASP A 360 2.18 -2.79 -31.63
N LEU A 361 2.95 -1.80 -32.11
CA LEU A 361 4.21 -1.39 -31.48
C LEU A 361 3.98 -0.35 -30.38
N SER A 362 4.76 -0.46 -29.29
CA SER A 362 4.89 0.63 -28.32
C SER A 362 5.50 1.86 -28.98
N GLU A 363 5.25 3.05 -28.45
CA GLU A 363 5.80 4.31 -28.97
C GLU A 363 7.33 4.38 -28.94
N GLU A 364 7.97 3.56 -28.11
CA GLU A 364 9.43 3.50 -28.01
C GLU A 364 10.08 2.46 -28.93
N ASP A 365 9.27 1.58 -29.51
CA ASP A 365 9.73 0.46 -30.32
C ASP A 365 9.70 0.79 -31.82
N TYR A 366 10.55 0.10 -32.57
CA TYR A 366 10.56 0.12 -34.01
C TYR A 366 11.01 -1.25 -34.53
N ARG A 367 10.50 -1.64 -35.69
CA ARG A 367 11.00 -2.79 -36.45
C ARG A 367 11.57 -2.33 -37.77
N ILE A 368 12.63 -2.97 -38.25
CA ILE A 368 13.22 -2.69 -39.55
C ILE A 368 13.15 -3.95 -40.39
N PHE A 369 12.52 -3.82 -41.56
CA PHE A 369 12.34 -4.89 -42.51
C PHE A 369 13.25 -4.70 -43.71
N SER A 370 13.93 -5.79 -44.07
CA SER A 370 14.60 -5.91 -45.35
C SER A 370 13.56 -6.10 -46.45
N ARG A 371 13.56 -5.22 -47.45
CA ARG A 371 12.69 -5.39 -48.63
C ARG A 371 13.17 -6.52 -49.55
N LYS A 372 14.49 -6.77 -49.61
CA LYS A 372 15.06 -7.82 -50.47
C LYS A 372 14.80 -9.22 -49.89
N ARG A 373 15.00 -9.39 -48.59
CA ARG A 373 14.87 -10.67 -47.88
C ARG A 373 13.48 -10.91 -47.31
N LYS A 374 12.66 -9.86 -47.18
CA LYS A 374 11.30 -9.90 -46.59
C LYS A 374 11.28 -10.45 -45.16
N VAL A 375 12.32 -10.15 -44.39
CA VAL A 375 12.45 -10.55 -42.98
C VAL A 375 12.68 -9.33 -42.11
N ASP A 376 12.28 -9.44 -40.83
CA ASP A 376 12.65 -8.50 -39.79
C ASP A 376 14.16 -8.63 -39.51
N VAL A 377 14.88 -7.51 -39.65
CA VAL A 377 16.33 -7.44 -39.48
C VAL A 377 16.72 -6.62 -38.26
N THR A 378 15.77 -6.17 -37.44
CA THR A 378 15.97 -5.23 -36.32
C THR A 378 17.10 -5.67 -35.38
N ASN A 379 17.24 -6.98 -35.15
CA ASN A 379 18.23 -7.54 -34.23
C ASN A 379 19.55 -7.94 -34.90
N GLU A 380 19.69 -7.86 -36.22
CA GLU A 380 20.91 -8.27 -36.94
C GLU A 380 22.08 -7.29 -36.75
N VAL A 381 21.80 -6.08 -36.24
CA VAL A 381 22.79 -4.98 -36.15
C VAL A 381 22.81 -4.32 -34.78
N GLN A 382 22.43 -5.09 -33.76
CA GLN A 382 22.65 -4.69 -32.37
C GLN A 382 24.13 -4.89 -32.01
N THR A 383 24.61 -4.06 -31.08
CA THR A 383 25.97 -4.14 -30.52
C THR A 383 26.26 -5.49 -29.92
#